data_AF-A0A528V0H0-F1
#
_entry.id   AF-A0A528V0H0-F1
#
_cell.length_a   1.000
_cell.length_b   1.000
_cell.length_c   1.000
_cell.angle_alpha   90.00
_cell.angle_beta   90.00
_cell.angle_gamma   90.00
#
_symmetry.space_group_name_H-M   'P 1'
#
loop_
_entity.id
_entity.type
_entity.pdbx_description
1 polymer ?
#
loop_
_entity_poly.entity_id
_entity_poly.type
_entity_poly.pdbx_seq_one_letter_code
_entity_poly.pdbx_strand_id
1 'polypeptide(L)'
;SAFYNVAPENKLRVIAPDVGGGFGSKIYIYPEEIICLWASKKTGVPVKWVADRTESFLTDAHGRDHVSTVEMAFDKDNRIT
;
A
#
# COMPACT_ATOMS: atom_id res chain seq x y z
N SER A 1 -14.89 -6.29 6.16
CA SER A 1 -13.50 -6.67 5.90
C SER A 1 -12.81 -6.79 7.25
N ALA A 2 -12.02 -7.85 7.45
CA ALA A 2 -11.51 -8.33 8.74
C ALA A 2 -10.85 -7.25 9.63
N PHE A 3 -10.44 -6.11 9.07
CA PHE A 3 -9.72 -5.06 9.78
C PHE A 3 -10.52 -3.76 10.02
N TYR A 4 -11.59 -3.50 9.25
CA TYR A 4 -12.28 -2.18 9.28
C TYR A 4 -13.80 -2.24 9.41
N ASN A 5 -14.40 -3.43 9.54
CA ASN A 5 -15.83 -3.64 9.87
C ASN A 5 -16.87 -2.84 9.04
N VAL A 6 -16.54 -2.43 7.81
CA VAL A 6 -17.48 -1.65 6.97
C VAL A 6 -18.68 -2.49 6.50
N ALA A 7 -18.44 -3.77 6.18
CA ALA A 7 -19.45 -4.77 5.80
C ALA A 7 -18.94 -6.20 6.07
N PRO A 8 -19.84 -7.19 6.23
CA PRO A 8 -19.50 -8.62 6.18
C PRO A 8 -18.78 -8.96 4.87
N GLU A 9 -17.84 -9.89 4.91
CA GLU A 9 -17.02 -10.27 3.74
C GLU A 9 -17.89 -10.74 2.56
N ASN A 10 -18.88 -11.60 2.82
CA ASN A 10 -19.83 -12.10 1.82
C ASN A 10 -20.79 -11.02 1.25
N LYS A 11 -20.70 -9.78 1.75
CA LYS A 11 -21.47 -8.63 1.28
C LYS A 11 -20.57 -7.55 0.67
N LEU A 12 -19.27 -7.81 0.53
CA LEU A 12 -18.30 -6.89 -0.07
C LEU A 12 -17.74 -7.48 -1.36
N ARG A 13 -17.73 -6.70 -2.43
CA ARG A 13 -17.07 -7.04 -3.70
C ARG A 13 -15.98 -6.02 -3.98
N VAL A 14 -14.75 -6.49 -4.11
CA VAL A 14 -13.59 -5.67 -4.48
C VAL A 14 -13.23 -5.99 -5.93
N ILE A 15 -13.03 -4.96 -6.76
CA ILE A 15 -12.68 -5.11 -8.17
C ILE A 15 -11.44 -4.25 -8.42
N ALA A 16 -10.34 -4.88 -8.85
CA ALA A 16 -9.18 -4.18 -9.38
C ALA A 16 -9.29 -4.12 -10.91
N PRO A 17 -9.55 -2.94 -11.52
CA PRO A 17 -9.55 -2.77 -12.96
C PRO A 17 -8.12 -2.74 -13.52
N ASP A 18 -7.93 -2.33 -14.78
CA ASP A 18 -6.60 -2.08 -15.34
C ASP A 18 -5.81 -1.10 -14.46
N VAL A 19 -4.60 -1.51 -14.04
CA VAL A 19 -3.73 -0.72 -13.17
C VAL A 19 -2.50 -0.27 -13.95
N GLY A 20 -2.30 1.05 -14.06
CA GLY A 20 -1.11 1.67 -14.66
C GLY A 20 0.16 1.53 -13.81
N GLY A 21 0.50 0.31 -13.39
CA GLY A 21 1.63 0.00 -12.52
C GLY A 21 1.32 0.17 -11.02
N GLY A 22 1.85 -0.75 -10.22
CA GLY A 22 1.76 -0.73 -8.76
C GLY A 22 3.13 -0.73 -8.07
N PHE A 23 4.11 -1.46 -8.60
CA PHE A 23 5.51 -1.46 -8.16
C PHE A 23 5.72 -1.55 -6.62
N GLY A 24 4.80 -2.19 -5.91
CA GLY A 24 4.81 -2.32 -4.45
C GLY A 24 3.91 -1.34 -3.69
N SER A 25 3.65 -0.13 -4.21
CA SER A 25 2.86 0.87 -3.48
C SER A 25 1.39 0.49 -3.38
N LYS A 26 0.80 -0.19 -4.36
CA LYS A 26 -0.63 -0.56 -4.37
C LYS A 26 -0.95 -1.91 -3.70
N ILE A 27 -0.07 -2.40 -2.82
CA ILE A 27 -0.30 -3.63 -2.04
C ILE A 27 -1.06 -3.32 -0.74
N TYR A 28 -0.88 -2.12 -0.20
CA TYR A 28 -1.43 -1.70 1.07
C TYR A 28 -2.89 -1.26 0.93
N ILE A 29 -3.62 -1.36 2.04
CA ILE A 29 -4.91 -0.68 2.21
C ILE A 29 -4.58 0.69 2.79
N TYR A 30 -4.85 1.76 2.05
CA TYR A 30 -4.68 3.11 2.54
C TYR A 30 -5.95 3.61 3.26
N PRO A 31 -5.83 4.68 4.09
CA PRO A 31 -6.99 5.26 4.77
C PRO A 31 -8.11 5.68 3.80
N GLU A 32 -7.77 6.08 2.59
CA GLU A 32 -8.68 6.62 1.59
C GLU A 32 -9.65 5.57 1.05
N GLU A 33 -9.25 4.31 0.89
CA GLU A 33 -10.21 3.24 0.57
C GLU A 33 -11.27 3.09 1.67
N ILE A 34 -10.87 3.17 2.95
CA ILE A 34 -11.78 3.01 4.08
C ILE A 34 -12.72 4.21 4.22
N ILE A 35 -12.19 5.42 4.06
CA ILE A 35 -12.98 6.66 4.12
C ILE A 35 -13.98 6.71 2.97
N CYS A 36 -13.61 6.30 1.74
CA CYS A 36 -14.53 6.24 0.62
C CYS A 36 -15.68 5.24 0.88
N LEU A 37 -15.37 4.05 1.41
CA LEU A 37 -16.38 3.06 1.75
C LEU A 37 -17.33 3.54 2.86
N TRP A 38 -16.79 4.17 3.91
CA TRP A 38 -17.59 4.74 4.99
C TRP A 38 -18.47 5.88 4.50
N ALA A 39 -17.92 6.82 3.72
CA ALA A 39 -18.64 7.96 3.17
C ALA A 39 -19.78 7.50 2.27
N SER A 40 -19.50 6.57 1.34
CA SER A 40 -20.51 5.97 0.45
C SER A 40 -21.66 5.32 1.24
N LYS A 41 -21.34 4.54 2.29
CA LYS A 41 -22.35 3.94 3.16
C LYS A 41 -23.16 4.99 3.93
N LYS A 42 -22.51 6.08 4.37
CA LYS A 42 -23.14 7.15 5.14
C LYS A 42 -24.08 8.01 4.30
N THR A 43 -23.71 8.29 3.06
CA THR A 43 -24.44 9.20 2.16
C THR A 43 -25.38 8.47 1.19
N GLY A 44 -25.21 7.16 1.00
CA GLY A 44 -26.01 6.35 0.09
C GLY A 44 -25.70 6.59 -1.39
N VAL A 45 -24.59 7.26 -1.71
CA VAL A 45 -24.16 7.55 -3.09
C VAL A 45 -22.74 7.05 -3.37
N PRO A 46 -22.39 6.75 -4.63
CA PRO A 46 -21.02 6.39 -4.99
C PRO A 46 -20.03 7.51 -4.65
N VAL A 47 -18.88 7.13 -4.08
CA VAL A 47 -17.77 8.04 -3.76
C VAL A 47 -16.55 7.61 -4.56
N LYS A 48 -15.92 8.56 -5.25
CA LYS A 48 -14.67 8.36 -6.00
C LYS A 48 -13.60 9.24 -5.39
N TRP A 49 -12.43 8.67 -5.17
CA TRP A 49 -11.22 9.38 -4.77
C TRP A 49 -10.07 8.99 -5.69
N VAL A 50 -9.19 9.95 -5.96
CA VAL A 50 -7.96 9.79 -6.74
C VAL A 50 -6.94 10.76 -6.14
N ALA A 51 -5.83 10.23 -5.62
CA ALA A 51 -4.71 11.04 -5.17
C ALA A 51 -4.10 11.84 -6.32
N ASP A 52 -3.65 13.05 -6.02
CA ASP A 52 -2.68 13.75 -6.85
C ASP A 52 -1.25 13.20 -6.64
N ARG A 53 -0.29 13.72 -7.42
CA ARG A 53 1.11 13.29 -7.33
C ARG A 53 1.73 13.63 -5.97
N THR A 54 1.38 14.76 -5.38
CA THR A 54 1.94 15.24 -4.12
C THR A 54 1.42 14.40 -2.96
N GLU A 55 0.13 14.09 -2.94
CA GLU A 55 -0.50 13.19 -1.97
C GLU A 55 0.20 11.83 -1.99
N SER A 56 0.31 11.18 -3.16
CA SER A 56 1.02 9.91 -3.27
C SER A 56 2.49 9.98 -2.84
N PHE A 57 3.18 11.11 -3.01
CA PHE A 57 4.56 11.26 -2.56
C PHE A 57 4.69 11.44 -1.04
N LEU A 58 3.64 11.93 -0.38
CA LEU A 58 3.64 12.20 1.06
C LEU A 58 3.10 11.03 1.86
N THR A 59 2.17 10.24 1.32
CA THR A 59 1.35 9.30 2.10
C THR A 59 1.42 7.85 1.63
N ASP A 60 1.79 7.56 0.38
CA ASP A 60 1.90 6.17 -0.06
C ASP A 60 3.08 5.47 0.63
N ALA A 61 3.11 4.14 0.58
CA ALA A 61 4.21 3.37 1.13
C ALA A 61 5.52 3.66 0.38
N HIS A 62 6.54 4.11 1.12
CA HIS A 62 7.88 4.34 0.60
C HIS A 62 8.68 3.03 0.57
N GLY A 63 9.66 2.96 -0.33
CA GLY A 63 10.61 1.86 -0.41
C GLY A 63 11.97 2.26 0.14
N ARG A 64 12.69 1.28 0.70
CA ARG A 64 14.05 1.43 1.26
C ARG A 64 14.03 2.25 2.56
N ASP A 65 14.97 3.19 2.71
CA ASP A 65 15.37 3.81 3.98
C ASP A 65 16.24 2.90 4.88
N HIS A 66 17.16 2.17 4.24
CA HIS A 66 18.14 1.36 4.97
C HIS A 66 19.39 2.19 5.28
N VAL A 67 19.78 2.20 6.55
CA VAL A 67 21.12 2.66 6.98
C VAL A 67 21.91 1.42 7.38
N SER A 68 22.89 1.05 6.56
CA SER A 68 23.66 -0.18 6.76
C SER A 68 25.15 0.12 6.84
N THR A 69 25.80 -0.38 7.89
CA THR A 69 27.25 -0.54 7.96
C THR A 69 27.56 -2.01 7.75
N VAL A 70 28.43 -2.32 6.78
CA VAL A 70 28.77 -3.69 6.41
C VAL A 70 30.28 -3.84 6.40
N GLU A 71 30.78 -4.88 7.06
CA GLU A 71 32.18 -5.28 7.03
C GLU A 71 32.25 -6.74 6.56
N MET A 72 33.27 -7.06 5.78
CA MET A 72 33.51 -8.42 5.29
C MET A 72 35.00 -8.70 5.35
N ALA A 73 35.37 -9.80 6.02
CA ALA A 73 36.72 -10.31 6.04
C ALA A 73 36.86 -11.45 5.02
N PHE A 74 38.07 -11.63 4.51
CA PHE A 74 38.43 -12.67 3.55
C PHE A 74 39.68 -13.40 4.03
N ASP A 75 39.83 -14.66 3.62
CA ASP A 75 41.11 -15.34 3.74
C ASP A 75 42.19 -14.74 2.81
N LYS A 76 43.43 -15.23 2.91
CA LYS A 76 44.56 -14.74 2.09
C LYS A 76 44.38 -14.96 0.58
N ASP A 77 43.48 -15.85 0.18
CA ASP A 77 43.17 -16.18 -1.21
C ASP A 77 41.91 -15.43 -1.70
N ASN A 78 41.44 -14.44 -0.94
CA ASN A 78 40.23 -13.64 -1.17
C ASN A 78 38.92 -14.45 -1.13
N ARG A 79 38.88 -15.57 -0.40
CA ARG A 79 37.65 -16.33 -0.21
C ARG A 79 36.86 -15.81 0.99
N ILE A 80 35.54 -15.77 0.82
CA ILE A 80 34.58 -15.60 1.92
C ILE A 80 34.47 -16.98 2.59
N THR A 81 35.05 -17.12 3.79
CA THR A 81 34.97 -18.32 4.63
C THR A 81 34.48 -17.97 6.01
#